data_AF-A0A329N261-F1
#
_entry.id   AF-A0A329N261-F1
#
_cell.length_a   1.000
_cell.length_b   1.000
_cell.length_c   1.000
_cell.angle_alpha   90.00
_cell.angle_beta   90.00
_cell.angle_gamma   90.00
#
_symmetry.space_group_name_H-M   'P 1'
#
loop_
_entity.id
_entity.type
_entity.pdbx_description
1 polymer ?
#
loop_
_entity_poly.entity_id
_entity_poly.type
_entity_poly.pdbx_seq_one_letter_code
_entity_poly.pdbx_strand_id
1 'polypeptide(L)'
;MNFKINIPVLLLVLISVLTSCQRGEPSIFVVPEDYKGYILVIYNQENGADKEYQDKSRVYRIPSSGVLLSKFTSNPGLSGFPKFYNGSIAPENQIRFTMDRELPSDTIIATGGIAGGVNKDPDGNEVIRFIQYYVGTKEQIGEAHKEVENLDIIELVDPQ
;
A
#
# COMPACT_ATOMS: atom_id res chain seq x y z
N MET A 1 17.48 -19.13 -47.10
CA MET A 1 17.94 -17.82 -46.58
C MET A 1 18.55 -18.07 -45.21
N ASN A 2 19.87 -18.05 -45.07
CA ASN A 2 20.56 -18.38 -43.81
C ASN A 2 20.66 -17.11 -42.95
N PHE A 3 19.84 -17.02 -41.91
CA PHE A 3 19.84 -15.89 -40.98
C PHE A 3 21.06 -16.02 -40.05
N LYS A 4 22.11 -15.23 -40.27
CA LYS A 4 23.26 -15.15 -39.35
C LYS A 4 22.88 -14.25 -38.18
N ILE A 5 22.57 -14.86 -37.04
CA ILE A 5 22.29 -14.12 -35.80
C ILE A 5 23.61 -13.59 -35.26
N ASN A 6 23.73 -12.26 -35.15
CA ASN A 6 24.87 -11.61 -34.52
C ASN A 6 24.78 -11.82 -33.00
N ILE A 7 25.56 -12.78 -32.49
CA ILE A 7 25.71 -13.10 -31.06
C ILE A 7 25.82 -11.85 -30.16
N PRO A 8 26.60 -10.79 -30.49
CA PRO A 8 26.67 -9.60 -29.63
C PRO A 8 25.36 -8.79 -29.59
N VAL A 9 24.57 -8.79 -30.67
CA VAL A 9 23.24 -8.16 -30.70
C VAL A 9 22.24 -8.98 -29.88
N LEU A 10 22.32 -10.31 -29.95
CA LEU A 10 21.49 -11.20 -29.13
C LEU A 10 21.81 -11.04 -27.63
N LEU A 11 23.08 -10.87 -27.27
CA LEU A 11 23.53 -10.59 -25.89
C LEU A 11 23.07 -9.21 -25.40
N LEU A 12 23.15 -8.17 -26.24
CA LEU A 12 22.66 -6.83 -25.90
C LEU A 12 21.14 -6.83 -25.65
N VAL A 13 20.38 -7.56 -26.48
CA VAL A 13 18.94 -7.74 -26.30
C VAL A 13 18.64 -8.56 -25.04
N LEU A 14 19.41 -9.61 -24.73
CA LEU A 14 19.19 -10.38 -23.50
C LEU A 14 19.43 -9.54 -22.23
N ILE A 15 20.46 -8.69 -22.23
CA ILE A 15 20.82 -7.83 -21.09
C ILE A 15 19.74 -6.77 -20.84
N SER A 16 19.10 -6.23 -21.89
CA SER A 16 18.05 -5.23 -21.73
C SER A 16 16.74 -5.79 -21.16
N VAL A 17 16.45 -7.09 -21.34
CA VAL A 17 15.28 -7.73 -20.70
C VAL A 17 15.47 -7.91 -19.19
N LEU A 18 16.71 -8.04 -18.72
CA LEU A 18 17.01 -8.31 -17.30
C LEU A 18 16.91 -7.08 -16.38
N THR A 19 16.90 -5.86 -16.93
CA THR A 19 16.84 -4.62 -16.14
C THR A 19 15.44 -4.05 -15.97
N SER A 20 14.40 -4.71 -16.51
CA SER A 20 13.03 -4.16 -16.55
C SER A 20 12.21 -4.32 -15.26
N CYS A 21 12.75 -4.93 -14.20
CA CYS A 21 12.05 -5.01 -12.92
C CYS A 21 12.01 -3.62 -12.23
N GLN A 22 10.84 -2.97 -12.24
CA GLN A 22 10.62 -1.76 -11.45
C GLN A 22 10.59 -2.11 -9.96
N ARG A 23 11.51 -1.53 -9.19
CA ARG A 23 11.64 -1.72 -7.74
C ARG A 23 10.79 -0.68 -7.02
N GLY A 24 9.84 -1.13 -6.21
CA GLY A 24 9.04 -0.27 -5.34
C GLY A 24 9.82 0.13 -4.08
N GLU A 25 9.48 1.28 -3.50
CA GLU A 25 10.04 1.70 -2.21
C GLU A 25 9.41 0.89 -1.05
N PRO A 26 10.17 0.47 -0.04
CA PRO A 26 9.59 -0.16 1.15
C PRO A 26 8.64 0.80 1.88
N SER A 27 7.70 0.25 2.65
CA SER A 27 6.67 1.03 3.36
C SER A 27 6.63 0.67 4.84
N ILE A 28 6.48 1.70 5.68
CA ILE A 28 6.28 1.60 7.13
C ILE A 28 4.95 2.28 7.46
N PHE A 29 4.08 1.56 8.14
CA PHE A 29 2.80 2.05 8.64
C PHE A 29 2.90 2.20 10.15
N VAL A 30 2.57 3.38 10.66
CA VAL A 30 2.49 3.65 12.09
C VAL A 30 1.04 3.96 12.40
N VAL A 31 0.38 3.04 13.09
CA VAL A 31 -1.01 3.21 13.52
C VAL A 31 -1.05 3.84 14.91
N PRO A 32 -2.15 4.50 15.32
CA PRO A 32 -2.32 4.99 16.68
C PRO A 32 -2.19 3.85 17.72
N GLU A 33 -1.92 4.21 18.96
CA GLU A 33 -1.94 3.24 20.06
C GLU A 33 -3.28 2.50 20.10
N ASP A 34 -3.21 1.19 20.27
CA ASP A 34 -4.39 0.34 20.39
C ASP A 34 -5.32 0.38 19.16
N TYR A 35 -4.79 0.73 17.99
CA TYR A 35 -5.57 0.74 16.76
C TYR A 35 -5.99 -0.66 16.31
N LYS A 36 -7.27 -0.84 16.00
CA LYS A 36 -7.82 -1.99 15.28
C LYS A 36 -8.83 -1.46 14.26
N GLY A 37 -8.70 -1.89 13.00
CA GLY A 37 -9.53 -1.37 11.90
C GLY A 37 -8.85 -1.48 10.54
N TYR A 38 -9.47 -0.87 9.53
CA TYR A 38 -8.92 -0.77 8.19
C TYR A 38 -7.89 0.35 8.11
N ILE A 39 -7.00 0.29 7.12
CA ILE A 39 -6.09 1.37 6.77
C ILE A 39 -6.32 1.64 5.29
N LEU A 40 -6.73 2.85 4.95
CA LEU A 40 -6.92 3.30 3.58
C LEU A 40 -5.97 4.47 3.30
N VAL A 41 -4.93 4.25 2.51
CA VAL A 41 -4.06 5.33 2.05
C VAL A 41 -4.48 5.73 0.65
N ILE A 42 -4.88 6.99 0.48
CA ILE A 42 -5.26 7.59 -0.80
C ILE A 42 -4.12 8.47 -1.29
N TYR A 43 -3.63 8.20 -2.50
CA TYR A 43 -2.42 8.80 -3.07
C TYR A 43 -2.72 10.06 -3.89
N ASN A 44 -1.67 10.85 -4.17
CA ASN A 44 -1.72 12.06 -5.00
C ASN A 44 -2.69 13.14 -4.49
N GLN A 45 -2.81 13.29 -3.18
CA GLN A 45 -3.71 14.27 -2.57
C GLN A 45 -2.93 15.55 -2.25
N GLU A 46 -3.17 16.64 -3.00
CA GLU A 46 -2.45 17.91 -2.82
C GLU A 46 -2.62 18.50 -1.41
N ASN A 47 -3.80 18.32 -0.82
CA ASN A 47 -4.09 18.75 0.56
C ASN A 47 -3.85 17.63 1.59
N GLY A 48 -3.20 16.53 1.19
CA GLY A 48 -2.88 15.40 2.06
C GLY A 48 -1.62 15.59 2.91
N ALA A 49 -1.33 14.59 3.74
CA ALA A 49 -0.12 14.53 4.54
C ALA A 49 1.14 14.58 3.68
N ASP A 50 2.15 15.30 4.18
CA ASP A 50 3.46 15.42 3.53
C ASP A 50 4.18 14.07 3.45
N LYS A 51 5.06 13.95 2.45
CA LYS A 51 5.86 12.74 2.24
C LYS A 51 6.88 12.61 3.37
N GLU A 52 6.74 11.58 4.18
CA GLU A 52 7.69 11.24 5.24
C GLU A 52 8.51 10.00 4.86
N TYR A 53 9.80 10.05 5.14
CA TYR A 53 10.73 8.93 4.92
C TYR A 53 11.48 8.60 6.20
N GLN A 54 11.72 7.30 6.40
CA GLN A 54 12.74 6.81 7.31
C GLN A 54 13.69 5.91 6.51
N ASP A 55 14.94 6.33 6.42
CA ASP A 55 15.94 5.80 5.50
C ASP A 55 15.43 5.83 4.04
N LYS A 56 15.07 4.66 3.50
CA LYS A 56 14.53 4.47 2.13
C LYS A 56 13.07 4.05 2.14
N SER A 57 12.44 4.02 3.31
CA SER A 57 11.06 3.57 3.46
C SER A 57 10.11 4.76 3.55
N ARG A 58 9.02 4.69 2.81
CA ARG A 58 7.90 5.63 2.95
C ARG A 58 7.22 5.39 4.28
N VAL A 59 7.01 6.44 5.06
CA VAL A 59 6.33 6.36 6.36
C VAL A 59 4.92 6.90 6.20
N TYR A 60 3.94 6.10 6.62
CA TYR A 60 2.53 6.45 6.64
C TYR A 60 2.07 6.46 8.10
N ARG A 61 1.87 7.66 8.65
CA ARG A 61 1.26 7.84 9.98
C ARG A 61 -0.25 7.85 9.82
N ILE A 62 -0.88 6.77 10.24
CA ILE A 62 -2.30 6.54 10.02
C ILE A 62 -3.10 7.33 11.06
N PRO A 63 -4.06 8.17 10.67
CA PRO A 63 -4.97 8.83 11.60
C PRO A 63 -5.87 7.81 12.32
N SER A 64 -6.50 8.21 13.42
CA SER A 64 -7.46 7.37 14.15
C SER A 64 -8.68 6.95 13.33
N SER A 65 -8.98 7.64 12.24
CA SER A 65 -10.02 7.26 11.27
C SER A 65 -9.63 6.10 10.35
N GLY A 66 -8.35 5.70 10.33
CA GLY A 66 -7.83 4.73 9.37
C GLY A 66 -7.62 5.26 7.95
N VAL A 67 -8.09 6.46 7.63
CA VAL A 67 -7.97 7.05 6.30
C VAL A 67 -6.87 8.10 6.27
N LEU A 68 -5.87 7.89 5.41
CA LEU A 68 -4.78 8.82 5.18
C LEU A 68 -4.82 9.36 3.75
N LEU A 69 -5.11 10.64 3.59
CA LEU A 69 -4.83 11.37 2.35
C LEU A 69 -3.33 11.68 2.30
N SER A 70 -2.64 11.28 1.24
CA SER A 70 -1.19 11.38 1.13
C SER A 70 -0.75 12.06 -0.16
N LYS A 71 0.28 12.93 -0.04
CA LYS A 71 0.98 13.50 -1.19
C LYS A 71 1.89 12.50 -1.90
N PHE A 72 2.12 11.31 -1.35
CA PHE A 72 2.83 10.25 -2.06
C PHE A 72 2.09 9.88 -3.34
N THR A 73 2.83 9.67 -4.42
CA THR A 73 2.31 8.96 -5.60
C THR A 73 2.10 7.50 -5.25
N SER A 74 1.25 6.78 -5.99
CA SER A 74 1.23 5.31 -5.90
C SER A 74 2.64 4.75 -6.11
N ASN A 75 2.96 3.63 -5.46
CA ASN A 75 4.26 2.99 -5.48
C ASN A 75 4.22 1.65 -6.22
N PRO A 76 3.98 1.64 -7.55
CA PRO A 76 3.97 0.41 -8.32
C PRO A 76 5.39 -0.16 -8.39
N GLY A 77 5.52 -1.46 -8.14
CA GLY A 77 6.79 -2.17 -8.23
C GLY A 77 7.00 -3.16 -7.10
N LEU A 78 7.99 -4.04 -7.27
CA LEU A 78 8.31 -5.04 -6.25
C LEU A 78 9.03 -4.36 -5.08
N SER A 79 8.40 -4.32 -3.91
CA SER A 79 9.02 -3.93 -2.64
C SER A 79 9.06 -5.13 -1.68
N GLY A 80 9.84 -5.01 -0.60
CA GLY A 80 9.69 -5.92 0.53
C GLY A 80 8.29 -5.77 1.17
N PHE A 81 7.94 -6.71 2.05
CA PHE A 81 6.70 -6.60 2.82
C PHE A 81 6.68 -5.32 3.66
N PRO A 82 5.51 -4.67 3.76
CA PRO A 82 5.35 -3.51 4.63
C PRO A 82 5.60 -3.88 6.09
N LYS A 83 6.07 -2.90 6.85
CA LYS A 83 6.19 -3.01 8.31
C LYS A 83 5.08 -2.20 8.98
N PHE A 84 4.57 -2.71 10.09
CA PHE A 84 3.52 -2.06 10.88
C PHE A 84 3.99 -1.86 12.31
N TYR A 85 3.65 -0.71 12.88
CA TYR A 85 4.01 -0.35 14.25
C TYR A 85 2.83 0.30 14.98
N ASN A 86 2.68 -0.03 16.26
CA ASN A 86 1.71 0.56 17.18
C ASN A 86 2.30 1.81 17.86
N GLY A 87 1.75 3.00 17.59
CA GLY A 87 2.15 4.28 18.17
C GLY A 87 3.47 4.86 17.63
N SER A 88 4.57 4.11 17.71
CA SER A 88 5.90 4.59 17.30
C SER A 88 6.76 3.49 16.66
N ILE A 89 7.74 3.91 15.85
CA ILE A 89 8.66 2.99 15.16
C ILE A 89 9.73 2.52 16.15
N ALA A 90 9.42 1.44 16.86
CA ALA A 90 10.32 0.75 17.78
C ALA A 90 10.12 -0.77 17.67
N PRO A 91 11.15 -1.61 17.85
CA PRO A 91 11.03 -3.06 17.72
C PRO A 91 9.91 -3.68 18.58
N GLU A 92 9.74 -3.21 19.80
CA GLU A 92 8.70 -3.63 20.75
C GLU A 92 7.26 -3.28 20.30
N ASN A 93 7.13 -2.30 19.41
CA ASN A 93 5.85 -1.85 18.88
C ASN A 93 5.50 -2.49 17.54
N GLN A 94 6.34 -3.39 17.02
CA GLN A 94 6.15 -3.98 15.71
C GLN A 94 4.95 -4.95 15.70
N ILE A 95 4.01 -4.72 14.80
CA ILE A 95 2.88 -5.61 14.53
C ILE A 95 3.29 -6.60 13.44
N ARG A 96 3.02 -7.90 13.66
CA ARG A 96 3.30 -8.94 12.67
C ARG A 96 2.44 -8.72 11.42
N PHE A 97 3.10 -8.55 10.27
CA PHE A 97 2.43 -8.59 8.97
C PHE A 97 2.33 -10.03 8.46
N THR A 98 1.19 -10.40 7.88
CA THR A 98 1.03 -11.68 7.19
C THR A 98 0.10 -11.61 5.99
N MET A 99 0.33 -12.50 5.02
CA MET A 99 -0.55 -12.78 3.87
C MET A 99 -1.10 -14.21 3.93
N ASP A 100 -1.10 -14.84 5.11
CA ASP A 100 -1.65 -16.17 5.32
C ASP A 100 -3.13 -16.20 4.92
N ARG A 101 -3.56 -17.32 4.31
CA ARG A 101 -4.99 -17.52 3.97
C ARG A 101 -5.86 -17.65 5.21
N GLU A 102 -5.30 -18.18 6.30
CA GLU A 102 -5.97 -18.34 7.57
C GLU A 102 -5.28 -17.46 8.62
N LEU A 103 -6.03 -16.49 9.12
CA LEU A 103 -5.56 -15.60 10.17
C LEU A 103 -5.74 -16.28 11.54
N PRO A 104 -4.79 -16.11 12.47
CA PRO A 104 -4.98 -16.54 13.86
C PRO A 104 -6.16 -15.80 14.48
N SER A 105 -6.99 -16.51 15.24
CA SER A 105 -8.21 -15.92 15.83
C SER A 105 -7.90 -14.77 16.78
N ASP A 106 -7.00 -14.99 17.75
CA ASP A 106 -6.86 -14.10 18.92
C ASP A 106 -5.52 -13.35 18.94
N THR A 107 -4.95 -13.06 17.76
CA THR A 107 -3.69 -12.32 17.64
C THR A 107 -3.88 -11.08 16.80
N ILE A 108 -3.43 -9.94 17.32
CA ILE A 108 -3.37 -8.71 16.55
C ILE A 108 -2.30 -8.85 15.47
N ILE A 109 -2.72 -8.80 14.21
CA ILE A 109 -1.86 -8.87 13.03
C ILE A 109 -2.18 -7.72 12.08
N ALA A 110 -1.25 -7.44 11.19
CA ALA A 110 -1.49 -6.63 10.01
C ALA A 110 -1.61 -7.52 8.77
N THR A 111 -2.56 -7.23 7.88
CA THR A 111 -2.72 -7.95 6.60
C THR A 111 -3.30 -7.04 5.52
N GLY A 112 -3.39 -7.53 4.28
CA GLY A 112 -3.90 -6.78 3.13
C GLY A 112 -2.81 -6.47 2.10
N GLY A 113 -2.77 -5.22 1.64
CA GLY A 113 -1.97 -4.80 0.49
C GLY A 113 -2.79 -4.77 -0.80
N ILE A 114 -4.09 -4.53 -0.68
CA ILE A 114 -5.00 -4.44 -1.82
C ILE A 114 -4.87 -3.05 -2.42
N ALA A 115 -4.16 -2.94 -3.53
CA ALA A 115 -4.08 -1.71 -4.31
C ALA A 115 -5.28 -1.61 -5.25
N GLY A 116 -5.86 -0.42 -5.36
CA GLY A 116 -7.05 -0.18 -6.19
C GLY A 116 -7.10 1.21 -6.79
N GLY A 117 -8.15 1.47 -7.54
CA GLY A 117 -8.47 2.82 -8.00
C GLY A 117 -9.96 3.02 -8.26
N VAL A 118 -10.42 4.24 -8.06
CA VAL A 118 -11.80 4.69 -8.36
C VAL A 118 -11.72 5.80 -9.39
N ASN A 119 -12.56 5.74 -10.43
CA ASN A 119 -12.67 6.83 -11.40
C ASN A 119 -13.45 7.98 -10.74
N LYS A 120 -12.87 9.17 -10.72
CA LYS A 120 -13.52 10.39 -10.21
C LYS A 120 -14.55 10.93 -11.21
N ASP A 121 -14.29 10.72 -12.50
CA ASP A 121 -15.18 11.11 -13.58
C ASP A 121 -15.75 9.88 -14.34
N PRO A 122 -16.89 10.02 -15.04
CA PRO A 122 -17.48 8.93 -15.82
C PRO A 122 -16.62 8.44 -16.99
N ASP A 123 -15.71 9.28 -17.49
CA ASP A 123 -14.87 9.00 -18.65
C ASP A 123 -13.59 8.23 -18.28
N GLY A 124 -13.29 8.10 -16.99
CA GLY A 124 -12.11 7.43 -16.45
C GLY A 124 -10.80 8.21 -16.63
N ASN A 125 -10.84 9.53 -16.85
CA ASN A 125 -9.63 10.33 -17.07
C ASN A 125 -8.90 10.62 -15.76
N GLU A 126 -9.65 10.79 -14.67
CA GLU A 126 -9.13 10.99 -13.32
C GLU A 126 -9.35 9.74 -12.47
N VAL A 127 -8.25 9.13 -12.02
CA VAL A 127 -8.30 7.92 -11.18
C VAL A 127 -7.67 8.21 -9.82
N ILE A 128 -8.49 8.10 -8.76
CA ILE A 128 -8.04 8.11 -7.38
C ILE A 128 -7.42 6.75 -7.08
N ARG A 129 -6.12 6.72 -6.75
CA ARG A 129 -5.39 5.49 -6.42
C ARG A 129 -5.30 5.33 -4.91
N PHE A 130 -5.45 4.10 -4.44
CA PHE A 130 -5.37 3.80 -3.02
C PHE A 130 -4.74 2.44 -2.74
N ILE A 131 -4.36 2.21 -1.48
CA ILE A 131 -4.03 0.88 -0.95
C ILE A 131 -4.75 0.64 0.37
N GLN A 132 -5.17 -0.62 0.59
CA GLN A 132 -5.88 -1.05 1.78
C GLN A 132 -5.10 -2.10 2.57
N TYR A 133 -5.08 -1.92 3.88
CA TYR A 133 -4.60 -2.88 4.87
C TYR A 133 -5.59 -2.98 6.03
N TYR A 134 -5.35 -3.92 6.93
CA TYR A 134 -6.16 -4.12 8.13
C TYR A 134 -5.24 -4.46 9.30
N VAL A 135 -5.61 -4.00 10.49
CA VAL A 135 -4.93 -4.33 11.75
C VAL A 135 -5.98 -4.82 12.75
N GLY A 136 -5.78 -5.99 13.34
CA GLY A 136 -6.70 -6.53 14.34
C GLY A 136 -6.61 -8.04 14.49
N THR A 137 -7.52 -8.59 15.30
CA THR A 137 -7.84 -10.03 15.32
C THR A 137 -8.58 -10.44 14.05
N LYS A 138 -8.74 -11.75 13.82
CA LYS A 138 -9.50 -12.26 12.66
C LYS A 138 -10.92 -11.69 12.59
N GLU A 139 -11.61 -11.62 13.73
CA GLU A 139 -12.98 -11.09 13.83
C GLU A 139 -13.02 -9.60 13.49
N GLN A 140 -12.16 -8.81 14.13
CA GLN A 140 -12.07 -7.36 13.90
C GLN A 140 -11.69 -7.01 12.47
N ILE A 141 -10.80 -7.79 11.84
CA ILE A 141 -10.46 -7.61 10.42
C ILE A 141 -11.68 -7.90 9.54
N GLY A 142 -12.49 -8.92 9.89
CA GLY A 142 -13.73 -9.21 9.19
C GLY A 142 -14.78 -8.09 9.30
N GLU A 143 -14.83 -7.39 10.43
CA GLU A 143 -15.68 -6.21 10.61
C GLU A 143 -15.15 -5.02 9.80
N ALA A 144 -13.84 -4.73 9.90
CA ALA A 144 -13.19 -3.65 9.17
C ALA A 144 -13.31 -3.80 7.64
N HIS A 145 -13.35 -5.04 7.13
CA HIS A 145 -13.65 -5.31 5.71
C HIS A 145 -15.05 -4.82 5.31
N LYS A 146 -16.07 -5.03 6.15
CA LYS A 146 -17.43 -4.56 5.87
C LYS A 146 -17.51 -3.04 5.97
N GLU A 147 -16.78 -2.44 6.90
CA GLU A 147 -16.75 -0.98 7.06
C GLU A 147 -16.13 -0.29 5.83
N VAL A 148 -14.99 -0.78 5.34
CA VAL A 148 -14.30 -0.16 4.20
C VAL A 148 -15.10 -0.28 2.89
N GLU A 149 -15.90 -1.34 2.72
CA GLU A 149 -16.80 -1.52 1.57
C GLU A 149 -17.89 -0.46 1.47
N ASN A 150 -18.25 0.17 2.60
CA ASN A 150 -19.26 1.22 2.65
C ASN A 150 -18.68 2.63 2.47
N LEU A 151 -17.37 2.78 2.28
CA LEU A 151 -16.74 4.08 2.07
C LEU A 151 -16.93 4.56 0.64
N ASP A 152 -17.37 5.81 0.50
CA ASP A 152 -17.27 6.53 -0.77
C ASP A 152 -15.90 7.23 -0.86
N ILE A 153 -14.99 6.64 -1.64
CA ILE A 153 -13.63 7.15 -1.81
C ILE A 153 -13.62 8.52 -2.51
N ILE A 154 -14.61 8.81 -3.35
CA ILE A 154 -14.70 10.11 -4.04
C ILE A 154 -15.04 11.18 -3.01
N GLU A 155 -16.05 10.94 -2.16
CA GLU A 155 -16.47 11.86 -1.10
C GLU A 155 -15.35 12.09 -0.06
N LEU A 156 -14.51 11.09 0.22
CA LEU A 156 -13.36 11.25 1.12
C LEU A 156 -12.28 12.20 0.58
N VAL A 157 -12.21 12.36 -0.74
CA VAL A 157 -11.22 13.23 -1.41
C VAL A 157 -11.81 14.61 -1.71
N ASP A 158 -13.10 14.67 -2.06
CA ASP A 158 -13.79 15.86 -2.54
C ASP A 158 -15.18 15.96 -1.87
N PRO A 159 -15.23 16.30 -0.57
CA PRO A 159 -16.49 16.36 0.17
C PRO A 159 -17.36 17.51 -0.34
N GLN A 160 -18.66 17.24 -0.54
CA GLN A 160 -19.63 18.22 -1.06
C GLN A 160 -20.04 19.29 -0.05
#